data_AF-A0A519V8T3-F1
#
_entry.id   AF-A0A519V8T3-F1
#
_cell.length_a   1.000
_cell.length_b   1.000
_cell.length_c   1.000
_cell.angle_alpha   90.00
_cell.angle_beta   90.00
_cell.angle_gamma   90.00
#
_symmetry.space_group_name_H-M   'P 1'
#
loop_
_entity.id
_entity.type
_entity.pdbx_description
1 polymer ?
#
loop_
_entity_poly.entity_id
_entity_poly.type
_entity_poly.pdbx_seq_one_letter_code
_entity_poly.pdbx_strand_id
1 'polypeptide(L)'
;MGINPFWQEDVFLTLQAICHKVDVVDADKFSVIETENLALNLISLNQNHTPKDYIALQERYQQSNKQLVHLWEDIWHNRRNQVLSRFRSFSELNDRFHGRKAKVREVSISEAKDFLGENHLQGYINAKIHYGLFNGNDIIAVASFSMARPMKSKGEDYKSAELVRFATKAGVTVVGGLSKLIKHYLKLNPVNDLMTYADRDWSLGKGYDKMGFKLTETVKPMFFYSNMQTGIRYLVNKIPQETLCEFEQQKTLTLHEFLIENGYQEVFNTGNLKYLYYT
;
A
#
# COMPACT_ATOMS: atom_id res chain seq x y z
N MET A 1 1.53 19.51 17.49
CA MET A 1 0.95 19.94 16.20
C MET A 1 -0.19 18.99 15.92
N GLY A 2 -1.42 19.42 16.19
CA GLY A 2 -2.61 18.63 15.89
C GLY A 2 -2.82 18.55 14.38
N ILE A 3 -3.50 17.50 13.96
CA ILE A 3 -3.84 17.22 12.57
C ILE A 3 -4.64 18.37 11.97
N ASN A 4 -4.40 18.69 10.70
CA ASN A 4 -5.00 19.85 10.02
C ASN A 4 -6.50 19.61 9.77
N PRO A 5 -7.43 20.41 10.34
CA PRO A 5 -8.86 20.23 10.11
C PRO A 5 -9.28 20.46 8.64
N PHE A 6 -8.42 21.05 7.81
CA PHE A 6 -8.64 21.32 6.39
C PHE A 6 -7.89 20.37 5.45
N TRP A 7 -7.44 19.20 5.92
CA TRP A 7 -6.65 18.28 5.09
C TRP A 7 -7.43 17.78 3.86
N GLN A 8 -8.74 17.60 3.97
CA GLN A 8 -9.60 17.18 2.84
C GLN A 8 -9.65 18.27 1.76
N GLU A 9 -9.70 19.54 2.15
CA GLU A 9 -9.61 20.68 1.24
C GLU A 9 -8.21 20.76 0.59
N ASP A 10 -7.14 20.53 1.35
CA ASP A 10 -5.78 20.44 0.81
C ASP A 10 -5.65 19.31 -0.23
N VAL A 11 -6.25 18.14 0.03
CA VAL A 11 -6.32 17.05 -0.97
C VAL A 11 -7.09 17.52 -2.21
N PHE A 12 -8.30 18.06 -2.02
CA PHE A 12 -9.14 18.53 -3.12
C PHE A 12 -8.42 19.54 -4.01
N LEU A 13 -7.87 20.62 -3.43
CA LEU A 13 -7.15 21.66 -4.15
C LEU A 13 -5.90 21.11 -4.85
N THR A 14 -5.18 20.19 -4.20
CA THR A 14 -4.01 19.54 -4.80
C THR A 14 -4.39 18.74 -6.04
N LEU A 15 -5.44 17.92 -5.96
CA LEU A 15 -5.87 17.10 -7.09
C LEU A 15 -6.51 17.95 -8.20
N GLN A 16 -7.25 19.00 -7.83
CA GLN A 16 -7.82 19.98 -8.76
C GLN A 16 -6.73 20.68 -9.57
N ALA A 17 -5.60 21.02 -8.94
CA ALA A 17 -4.44 21.58 -9.64
C ALA A 17 -3.77 20.59 -10.61
N ILE A 18 -3.92 19.27 -10.40
CA ILE A 18 -3.29 18.23 -11.23
C ILE A 18 -4.17 17.83 -12.43
N CYS A 19 -5.48 17.66 -12.22
CA CYS A 19 -6.37 17.09 -13.23
C CYS A 19 -7.56 17.98 -13.64
N HIS A 20 -7.70 19.17 -13.06
CA HIS A 20 -8.71 20.20 -13.38
C HIS A 20 -10.19 19.81 -13.26
N LYS A 21 -10.52 18.55 -13.01
CA LYS A 21 -11.88 18.02 -12.86
C LYS A 21 -11.97 17.13 -11.63
N VAL A 22 -12.17 17.75 -10.47
CA VAL A 22 -12.42 17.08 -9.21
C VAL A 22 -13.76 17.55 -8.67
N ASP A 23 -14.68 16.62 -8.44
CA ASP A 23 -16.02 16.89 -7.93
C ASP A 23 -16.19 16.25 -6.54
N VAL A 24 -16.86 16.95 -5.62
CA VAL A 24 -17.30 16.37 -4.34
C VAL A 24 -18.65 15.69 -4.59
N VAL A 25 -18.75 14.38 -4.32
CA VAL A 25 -19.91 13.56 -4.73
C VAL A 25 -20.72 13.04 -3.55
N ASP A 26 -20.08 12.76 -2.42
CA ASP A 26 -20.74 12.37 -1.17
C ASP A 26 -19.97 13.03 -0.04
N ALA A 27 -20.59 13.99 0.65
CA ALA A 27 -20.03 14.66 1.83
C ALA A 27 -20.84 14.37 3.11
N ASP A 28 -22.07 13.85 2.97
CA ASP A 28 -23.00 13.66 4.07
C ASP A 28 -22.71 12.36 4.82
N LYS A 29 -22.40 11.28 4.09
CA LYS A 29 -22.12 9.96 4.68
C LYS A 29 -20.65 9.61 4.61
N PHE A 30 -20.04 9.87 3.46
CA PHE A 30 -18.62 9.68 3.23
C PHE A 30 -18.01 11.03 2.82
N SER A 31 -16.69 11.10 2.62
CA SER A 31 -16.04 12.29 2.07
C SER A 31 -15.38 11.91 0.76
N VAL A 32 -16.19 11.72 -0.28
CA VAL A 32 -15.73 11.22 -1.57
C VAL A 32 -15.56 12.36 -2.55
N ILE A 33 -14.35 12.41 -3.11
CA ILE A 33 -14.04 13.21 -4.30
C ILE A 33 -13.84 12.28 -5.49
N GLU A 34 -14.29 12.71 -6.65
CA GLU A 34 -14.16 11.98 -7.89
C GLU A 34 -13.35 12.74 -8.93
N THR A 35 -12.54 12.00 -9.67
CA THR A 35 -11.97 12.40 -10.94
C THR A 35 -12.58 11.54 -12.05
N GLU A 36 -12.17 11.78 -13.30
CA GLU A 36 -12.65 11.02 -14.45
C GLU A 36 -12.53 9.50 -14.28
N ASN A 37 -11.39 9.01 -13.78
CA ASN A 37 -11.06 7.58 -13.73
C ASN A 37 -10.93 7.01 -12.32
N LEU A 38 -11.01 7.85 -11.27
CA LEU A 38 -10.72 7.45 -9.89
C LEU A 38 -11.63 8.18 -8.91
N ALA A 39 -12.12 7.47 -7.90
CA ALA A 39 -12.73 8.06 -6.73
C ALA A 39 -11.79 7.92 -5.52
N LEU A 40 -11.77 8.91 -4.64
CA LEU A 40 -11.05 8.89 -3.37
C LEU A 40 -12.03 9.17 -2.23
N ASN A 41 -12.18 8.22 -1.32
CA ASN A 41 -12.85 8.45 -0.04
C ASN A 41 -11.80 8.92 0.98
N LEU A 42 -11.98 10.13 1.50
CA LEU A 42 -11.07 10.82 2.41
C LEU A 42 -11.45 10.53 3.86
N ILE A 43 -10.72 9.66 4.54
CA ILE A 43 -11.07 9.13 5.85
C ILE A 43 -10.29 9.83 6.95
N SER A 44 -10.98 10.63 7.77
CA SER A 44 -10.41 11.24 8.97
C SER A 44 -10.20 10.20 10.08
N LEU A 45 -9.21 10.42 10.94
CA LEU A 45 -8.88 9.47 12.02
C LEU A 45 -10.04 9.30 13.03
N ASN A 46 -10.81 10.36 13.27
CA ASN A 46 -11.97 10.38 14.18
C ASN A 46 -13.29 9.91 13.53
N GLN A 47 -13.22 9.15 12.44
CA GLN A 47 -14.38 8.58 11.76
C GLN A 47 -15.13 7.55 12.62
N ASN A 48 -16.44 7.39 12.36
CA ASN A 48 -17.32 6.46 13.10
C ASN A 48 -17.81 5.26 12.28
N HIS A 49 -17.26 5.03 11.09
CA HIS A 49 -17.65 3.92 10.22
C HIS A 49 -16.83 2.66 10.52
N THR A 50 -17.36 1.52 10.11
CA THR A 50 -16.73 0.21 10.24
C THR A 50 -16.08 -0.24 8.93
N PRO A 51 -15.20 -1.27 8.95
CA PRO A 51 -14.69 -1.86 7.71
C PRO A 51 -15.79 -2.32 6.75
N LYS A 52 -16.95 -2.76 7.26
CA LYS A 52 -18.06 -3.22 6.41
C LYS A 52 -18.65 -2.07 5.60
N ASP A 53 -18.76 -0.87 6.18
CA ASP A 53 -19.30 0.31 5.52
C ASP A 53 -18.41 0.74 4.34
N TYR A 54 -17.09 0.75 4.54
CA TYR A 54 -16.12 1.09 3.49
C TYR A 54 -15.97 0.00 2.42
N ILE A 55 -16.13 -1.28 2.78
CA ILE A 55 -16.20 -2.36 1.79
C ILE A 55 -17.46 -2.23 0.92
N ALA A 56 -18.63 -1.97 1.53
CA ALA A 56 -19.87 -1.75 0.79
C ALA A 56 -19.78 -0.52 -0.13
N LEU A 57 -19.08 0.55 0.30
CA LEU A 57 -18.79 1.69 -0.55
C LEU A 57 -17.93 1.28 -1.76
N GLN A 58 -16.86 0.49 -1.57
CA GLN A 58 -16.04 -0.01 -2.69
C GLN A 58 -16.83 -0.86 -3.68
N GLU A 59 -17.70 -1.74 -3.19
CA GLU A 59 -18.53 -2.61 -4.04
C GLU A 59 -19.47 -1.79 -4.93
N ARG A 60 -20.06 -0.70 -4.41
CA ARG A 60 -20.89 0.22 -5.20
C ARG A 60 -20.11 0.86 -6.35
N TYR A 61 -18.90 1.34 -6.08
CA TYR A 61 -18.03 1.93 -7.13
C TYR A 61 -17.55 0.87 -8.13
N GLN A 62 -17.26 -0.35 -7.67
CA GLN A 62 -16.89 -1.45 -8.56
C GLN A 62 -18.03 -1.80 -9.53
N GLN A 63 -19.29 -1.78 -9.08
CA GLN A 63 -20.46 -2.02 -9.95
C GLN A 63 -20.62 -0.94 -11.03
N SER A 64 -20.19 0.30 -10.77
CA SER A 64 -20.14 1.38 -11.76
C SER A 64 -18.83 1.41 -12.57
N ASN A 65 -18.01 0.36 -12.48
CA ASN A 65 -16.69 0.24 -13.13
C ASN A 65 -15.68 1.34 -12.76
N LYS A 66 -15.91 2.08 -11.67
CA LYS A 66 -14.99 3.10 -11.17
C LYS A 66 -14.18 2.55 -10.01
N GLN A 67 -12.88 2.84 -9.98
CA GLN A 67 -12.04 2.43 -8.84
C GLN A 67 -12.22 3.42 -7.69
N LEU A 68 -12.44 2.92 -6.48
CA LEU A 68 -12.39 3.72 -5.25
C LEU A 68 -11.13 3.41 -4.44
N VAL A 69 -10.43 4.46 -4.03
CA VAL A 69 -9.32 4.40 -3.06
C VAL A 69 -9.79 4.97 -1.73
N HIS A 70 -9.45 4.29 -0.64
CA HIS A 70 -9.62 4.81 0.71
C HIS A 70 -8.31 5.48 1.14
N LEU A 71 -8.32 6.80 1.20
CA LEU A 71 -7.19 7.60 1.62
C LEU A 71 -7.42 8.09 3.05
N TRP A 72 -6.61 7.57 3.98
CA TRP A 72 -6.65 8.03 5.36
C TRP A 72 -5.82 9.30 5.57
N GLU A 73 -6.28 10.13 6.48
CA GLU A 73 -5.68 11.40 6.90
C GLU A 73 -4.20 11.28 7.30
N ASP A 74 -3.85 10.32 8.16
CA ASP A 74 -2.46 10.09 8.58
C ASP A 74 -1.55 9.66 7.42
N ILE A 75 -2.08 8.91 6.45
CA ILE A 75 -1.35 8.54 5.23
C ILE A 75 -1.12 9.78 4.35
N TRP A 76 -2.10 10.67 4.21
CA TRP A 76 -1.90 11.93 3.49
C TRP A 76 -0.79 12.77 4.13
N HIS A 77 -0.85 12.96 5.44
CA HIS A 77 0.15 13.77 6.16
C HIS A 77 1.56 13.19 6.08
N ASN A 78 1.71 11.88 6.23
CA ASN A 78 3.03 11.25 6.33
C ASN A 78 3.61 10.75 5.00
N ARG A 79 2.76 10.60 3.96
CA ARG A 79 3.13 9.97 2.68
C ARG A 79 2.57 10.72 1.47
N ARG A 80 2.36 12.04 1.56
CA ARG A 80 1.81 12.89 0.49
C ARG A 80 2.45 12.63 -0.88
N ASN A 81 3.78 12.58 -0.95
CA ASN A 81 4.50 12.36 -2.22
C ASN A 81 4.19 11.00 -2.84
N GLN A 82 4.13 9.94 -2.03
CA GLN A 82 3.82 8.59 -2.49
C GLN A 82 2.34 8.48 -2.89
N VAL A 83 1.43 9.12 -2.15
CA VAL A 83 0.01 9.24 -2.52
C VAL A 83 -0.14 9.91 -3.88
N LEU A 84 0.52 11.05 -4.09
CA LEU A 84 0.48 11.77 -5.37
C LEU A 84 1.09 10.98 -6.52
N SER A 85 2.17 10.23 -6.27
CA SER A 85 2.76 9.32 -7.26
C SER A 85 1.77 8.25 -7.71
N ARG A 86 1.04 7.63 -6.76
CA ARG A 86 -0.01 6.64 -7.07
C ARG A 86 -1.19 7.27 -7.80
N PHE A 87 -1.65 8.44 -7.36
CA PHE A 87 -2.73 9.18 -8.01
C PHE A 87 -2.41 9.47 -9.48
N ARG A 88 -1.21 9.98 -9.77
CA ARG A 88 -0.75 10.20 -11.15
C ARG A 88 -0.69 8.90 -11.94
N SER A 89 -0.29 7.79 -11.32
CA SER A 89 -0.32 6.48 -11.97
C SER A 89 -1.74 6.02 -12.33
N PHE A 90 -2.71 6.20 -11.43
CA PHE A 90 -4.12 5.84 -11.69
C PHE A 90 -4.77 6.74 -12.74
N SER A 91 -4.36 8.00 -12.78
CA SER A 91 -4.86 8.99 -13.74
C SER A 91 -4.09 8.99 -15.07
N GLU A 92 -3.20 8.03 -15.28
CA GLU A 92 -2.34 7.90 -16.48
C GLU A 92 -1.48 9.15 -16.79
N LEU A 93 -1.14 9.93 -15.76
CA LEU A 93 -0.35 11.18 -15.87
C LEU A 93 1.17 10.96 -15.72
N ASN A 94 1.60 9.73 -15.42
CA ASN A 94 3.01 9.39 -15.30
C ASN A 94 3.68 9.19 -16.67
N ASP A 95 4.94 9.57 -16.78
CA ASP A 95 5.78 9.26 -17.93
C ASP A 95 5.93 7.74 -18.10
N ARG A 96 5.67 7.25 -19.31
CA ARG A 96 5.72 5.82 -19.59
C ARG A 96 7.10 5.40 -20.07
N PHE A 97 7.80 4.59 -19.26
CA PHE A 97 9.06 3.97 -19.65
C PHE A 97 8.84 2.49 -19.96
N HIS A 98 9.23 2.03 -21.15
CA HIS A 98 9.10 0.62 -21.50
C HIS A 98 10.19 -0.23 -20.84
N GLY A 99 9.81 -1.18 -19.99
CA GLY A 99 10.72 -2.05 -19.25
C GLY A 99 11.68 -2.88 -20.12
N ARG A 100 11.37 -3.08 -21.41
CA ARG A 100 12.29 -3.70 -22.39
C ARG A 100 13.60 -2.91 -22.55
N LYS A 101 13.56 -1.58 -22.43
CA LYS A 101 14.74 -0.69 -22.51
C LYS A 101 15.56 -0.67 -21.22
N ALA A 102 14.96 -1.02 -20.09
CA ALA A 102 15.63 -1.00 -18.80
C ALA A 102 16.60 -2.18 -18.64
N LYS A 103 17.69 -2.00 -17.89
CA LYS A 103 18.58 -3.11 -17.50
C LYS A 103 18.20 -3.60 -16.11
N VAL A 104 18.13 -4.91 -15.92
CA VAL A 104 17.91 -5.50 -14.58
C VAL A 104 19.26 -5.66 -13.90
N ARG A 105 19.38 -5.25 -12.64
CA ARG A 105 20.55 -5.48 -11.80
C ARG A 105 20.09 -5.77 -10.36
N GLU A 106 20.93 -6.44 -9.60
CA GLU A 106 20.81 -6.47 -8.14
C GLU A 106 21.03 -5.05 -7.59
N VAL A 107 20.30 -4.70 -6.54
CA VAL A 107 20.49 -3.43 -5.82
C VAL A 107 20.85 -3.73 -4.37
N SER A 108 21.73 -2.93 -3.81
CA SER A 108 22.12 -3.07 -2.41
C SER A 108 20.93 -2.79 -1.48
N ILE A 109 21.04 -3.27 -0.24
CA ILE A 109 20.05 -2.98 0.81
C ILE A 109 19.90 -1.47 1.02
N SER A 110 20.99 -0.70 0.93
CA SER A 110 20.95 0.77 1.06
C SER A 110 20.14 1.39 -0.08
N GLU A 111 20.48 1.06 -1.34
CA GLU A 111 19.75 1.58 -2.50
C GLU A 111 18.26 1.19 -2.47
N ALA A 112 17.95 -0.05 -2.07
CA ALA A 112 16.57 -0.51 -1.94
C ALA A 112 15.83 0.25 -0.82
N LYS A 113 16.50 0.54 0.30
CA LYS A 113 15.94 1.29 1.42
C LYS A 113 15.61 2.71 1.03
N ASP A 114 16.56 3.40 0.40
CA ASP A 114 16.40 4.77 -0.05
C ASP A 114 15.29 4.85 -1.11
N PHE A 115 15.37 4.01 -2.15
CA PHE A 115 14.40 4.01 -3.24
C PHE A 115 12.98 3.66 -2.78
N LEU A 116 12.81 2.62 -1.97
CA LEU A 116 11.47 2.22 -1.49
C LEU A 116 10.95 3.17 -0.42
N GLY A 117 11.80 3.77 0.41
CA GLY A 117 11.42 4.82 1.35
C GLY A 117 10.83 6.04 0.64
N GLU A 118 11.44 6.44 -0.47
CA GLU A 118 10.98 7.56 -1.28
C GLU A 118 9.74 7.23 -2.11
N ASN A 119 9.65 6.03 -2.69
CA ASN A 119 8.67 5.76 -3.75
C ASN A 119 7.54 4.79 -3.37
N HIS A 120 7.69 3.96 -2.33
CA HIS A 120 6.66 3.01 -1.91
C HIS A 120 5.80 3.58 -0.78
N LEU A 121 4.47 3.46 -0.87
CA LEU A 121 3.54 3.99 0.15
C LEU A 121 3.86 3.50 1.57
N GLN A 122 4.13 2.20 1.70
CA GLN A 122 4.50 1.56 2.97
C GLN A 122 6.00 1.67 3.29
N GLY A 123 6.77 2.38 2.47
CA GLY A 123 8.22 2.49 2.59
C GLY A 123 8.97 1.17 2.43
N TYR A 124 10.22 1.19 2.86
CA TYR A 124 11.09 0.02 2.91
C TYR A 124 10.69 -0.95 4.04
N ILE A 125 10.82 -2.25 3.76
CA ILE A 125 10.83 -3.31 4.76
C ILE A 125 11.97 -4.26 4.44
N ASN A 126 12.57 -4.84 5.48
CA ASN A 126 13.65 -5.80 5.33
C ASN A 126 13.20 -6.99 4.47
N ALA A 127 13.90 -7.20 3.36
CA ALA A 127 13.74 -8.35 2.48
C ALA A 127 15.12 -8.90 2.14
N LYS A 128 15.17 -10.08 1.55
CA LYS A 128 16.43 -10.79 1.37
C LYS A 128 17.08 -10.52 0.02
N ILE A 129 16.26 -10.30 -1.00
CA ILE A 129 16.71 -10.12 -2.39
C ILE A 129 16.08 -8.86 -2.94
N HIS A 130 16.88 -8.01 -3.59
CA HIS A 130 16.42 -6.78 -4.20
C HIS A 130 16.91 -6.66 -5.64
N TYR A 131 15.99 -6.42 -6.57
CA TYR A 131 16.31 -6.18 -7.97
C TYR A 131 15.77 -4.84 -8.44
N GLY A 132 16.60 -4.13 -9.19
CA GLY A 132 16.28 -2.83 -9.77
C GLY A 132 16.19 -2.88 -11.29
N LEU A 133 15.38 -1.97 -11.85
CA LEU A 133 15.41 -1.60 -13.26
C LEU A 133 16.15 -0.29 -13.43
N PHE A 134 17.09 -0.25 -14.36
CA PHE A 134 17.96 0.88 -14.61
C PHE A 134 17.74 1.49 -16.00
N ASN A 135 17.69 2.82 -16.06
CA ASN A 135 17.89 3.59 -17.28
C ASN A 135 19.26 4.27 -17.20
N GLY A 136 20.27 3.70 -17.86
CA GLY A 136 21.67 4.10 -17.64
C GLY A 136 22.13 3.75 -16.22
N ASN A 137 22.40 4.77 -15.42
CA ASN A 137 22.78 4.65 -14.01
C ASN A 137 21.62 4.89 -13.05
N ASP A 138 20.48 5.40 -13.54
CA ASP A 138 19.34 5.73 -12.70
C ASP A 138 18.47 4.52 -12.43
N ILE A 139 18.18 4.26 -11.16
CA ILE A 139 17.14 3.30 -10.75
C ILE A 139 15.78 3.91 -11.04
N ILE A 140 14.95 3.19 -11.82
CA ILE A 140 13.60 3.62 -12.19
C ILE A 140 12.50 2.71 -11.59
N ALA A 141 12.86 1.54 -11.09
CA ALA A 141 11.98 0.67 -10.32
C ALA A 141 12.77 -0.29 -9.44
N VAL A 142 12.20 -0.70 -8.31
CA VAL A 142 12.77 -1.72 -7.41
C VAL A 142 11.70 -2.71 -7.00
N ALA A 143 12.04 -4.00 -7.00
CA ALA A 143 11.27 -5.07 -6.39
C ALA A 143 12.09 -5.78 -5.31
N SER A 144 11.45 -6.06 -4.19
CA SER A 144 12.02 -6.78 -3.06
C SER A 144 11.33 -8.12 -2.89
N PHE A 145 12.11 -9.17 -2.65
CA PHE A 145 11.63 -10.54 -2.54
C PHE A 145 12.12 -11.21 -1.25
N SER A 146 11.32 -12.15 -0.75
CA SER A 146 11.78 -13.05 0.31
C SER A 146 12.73 -14.11 -0.25
N MET A 147 13.41 -14.82 0.66
CA MET A 147 13.95 -16.14 0.31
C MET A 147 12.83 -17.13 0.07
N ALA A 148 13.10 -18.13 -0.77
CA ALA A 148 12.26 -19.31 -0.88
C ALA A 148 12.15 -20.02 0.47
N ARG A 149 10.94 -20.46 0.83
CA ARG A 149 10.64 -21.20 2.05
C ARG A 149 9.92 -22.50 1.72
N PRO A 150 10.30 -23.62 2.36
CA PRO A 150 9.52 -24.86 2.25
C PRO A 150 8.11 -24.68 2.81
N MET A 151 7.11 -25.16 2.08
CA MET A 151 5.70 -25.10 2.45
C MET A 151 5.20 -26.52 2.69
N LYS A 152 5.50 -27.07 3.89
CA LYS A 152 5.19 -28.47 4.24
C LYS A 152 3.71 -28.82 4.06
N SER A 153 2.81 -27.85 4.26
CA SER A 153 1.36 -28.03 4.05
C SER A 153 0.95 -28.24 2.58
N LYS A 154 1.85 -27.96 1.62
CA LYS A 154 1.62 -28.11 0.17
C LYS A 154 2.42 -29.26 -0.46
N GLY A 155 3.20 -30.01 0.33
CA GLY A 155 4.04 -31.11 -0.12
C GLY A 155 5.49 -31.00 0.37
N GLU A 156 6.23 -32.11 0.33
CA GLU A 156 7.60 -32.19 0.87
C GLU A 156 8.60 -31.27 0.14
N ASP A 157 8.50 -31.19 -1.19
CA ASP A 157 9.41 -30.39 -2.02
C ASP A 157 8.84 -29.01 -2.42
N TYR A 158 7.68 -28.64 -1.87
CA TYR A 158 7.03 -27.39 -2.26
C TYR A 158 7.77 -26.19 -1.67
N LYS A 159 8.17 -25.24 -2.52
CA LYS A 159 8.79 -23.97 -2.13
C LYS A 159 7.94 -22.80 -2.59
N SER A 160 7.80 -21.81 -1.71
CA SER A 160 7.14 -20.54 -2.03
C SER A 160 8.05 -19.38 -1.66
N ALA A 161 7.94 -18.27 -2.38
CA ALA A 161 8.54 -17.00 -2.02
C ALA A 161 7.50 -15.89 -2.05
N GLU A 162 7.87 -14.70 -1.56
CA GLU A 162 7.01 -13.52 -1.54
C GLU A 162 7.62 -12.38 -2.35
N LEU A 163 6.82 -11.75 -3.21
CA LEU A 163 7.06 -10.39 -3.69
C LEU A 163 6.61 -9.42 -2.58
N VAL A 164 7.60 -8.90 -1.86
CA VAL A 164 7.40 -8.13 -0.63
C VAL A 164 7.07 -6.67 -0.94
N ARG A 165 7.78 -6.05 -1.89
CA ARG A 165 7.55 -4.65 -2.30
C ARG A 165 7.83 -4.49 -3.79
N PHE A 166 7.11 -3.58 -4.42
CA PHE A 166 7.45 -3.07 -5.75
C PHE A 166 7.07 -1.59 -5.86
N ALA A 167 8.00 -0.76 -6.29
CA ALA A 167 7.73 0.64 -6.61
C ALA A 167 8.46 1.06 -7.88
N THR A 168 7.91 2.06 -8.56
CA THR A 168 8.58 2.81 -9.63
C THR A 168 8.92 4.20 -9.13
N LYS A 169 9.89 4.84 -9.76
CA LYS A 169 10.26 6.23 -9.44
C LYS A 169 9.03 7.13 -9.60
N ALA A 170 8.81 8.06 -8.67
CA ALA A 170 7.69 8.99 -8.72
C ALA A 170 7.62 9.71 -10.08
N GLY A 171 6.41 9.81 -10.64
CA GLY A 171 6.18 10.36 -11.97
C GLY A 171 6.45 9.39 -13.12
N VAL A 172 6.93 8.16 -12.86
CA VAL A 172 7.27 7.18 -13.90
C VAL A 172 6.45 5.90 -13.75
N THR A 173 5.85 5.46 -14.86
CA THR A 173 5.25 4.14 -15.00
C THR A 173 6.15 3.25 -15.86
N VAL A 174 6.74 2.21 -15.27
CA VAL A 174 7.58 1.26 -16.00
C VAL A 174 6.73 0.12 -16.57
N VAL A 175 6.31 0.24 -17.83
CA VAL A 175 5.44 -0.73 -18.51
C VAL A 175 6.16 -2.08 -18.64
N GLY A 176 5.57 -3.13 -18.05
CA GLY A 176 6.16 -4.47 -17.98
C GLY A 176 7.34 -4.59 -17.01
N GLY A 177 7.59 -3.57 -16.17
CA GLY A 177 8.72 -3.53 -15.26
C GLY A 177 8.66 -4.62 -14.19
N LEU A 178 7.53 -4.72 -13.48
CA LEU A 178 7.34 -5.74 -12.44
C LEU A 178 7.46 -7.16 -13.02
N SER A 179 6.82 -7.45 -14.16
CA SER A 179 6.93 -8.77 -14.81
C SER A 179 8.37 -9.11 -15.18
N LYS A 180 9.18 -8.12 -15.59
CA LYS A 180 10.60 -8.32 -15.90
C LYS A 180 11.40 -8.68 -14.66
N LEU A 181 11.16 -8.00 -13.53
CA LEU A 181 11.81 -8.29 -12.25
C LEU A 181 11.41 -9.65 -11.68
N ILE A 182 10.12 -10.01 -11.75
CA ILE A 182 9.63 -11.33 -11.34
C ILE A 182 10.28 -12.44 -12.16
N LYS A 183 10.30 -12.31 -13.50
CA LYS A 183 10.97 -13.29 -14.37
C LYS A 183 12.45 -13.44 -14.04
N HIS A 184 13.14 -12.34 -13.75
CA HIS A 184 14.54 -12.37 -13.34
C HIS A 184 14.72 -13.09 -12.00
N TYR A 185 13.89 -12.77 -11.01
CA TYR A 185 13.91 -13.42 -9.70
C TYR A 185 13.71 -14.93 -9.82
N LEU A 186 12.65 -15.37 -10.53
CA LEU A 186 12.29 -16.79 -10.67
C LEU A 186 13.34 -17.60 -11.44
N LYS A 187 14.06 -16.98 -12.37
CA LYS A 187 15.18 -17.62 -13.08
C LYS A 187 16.32 -17.97 -12.12
N LEU A 188 16.59 -17.11 -11.15
CA LEU A 188 17.69 -17.27 -10.19
C LEU A 188 17.27 -18.02 -8.92
N ASN A 189 15.98 -17.95 -8.57
CA ASN A 189 15.40 -18.52 -7.37
C ASN A 189 14.13 -19.31 -7.72
N PRO A 190 14.27 -20.53 -8.28
CA PRO A 190 13.10 -21.35 -8.61
C PRO A 190 12.30 -21.70 -7.35
N VAL A 191 11.00 -21.44 -7.42
CA VAL A 191 9.98 -21.75 -6.41
C VAL A 191 8.77 -22.30 -7.16
N ASN A 192 7.84 -22.98 -6.47
CA ASN A 192 6.60 -23.48 -7.08
C ASN A 192 5.51 -22.40 -7.17
N ASP A 193 5.53 -21.43 -6.23
CA ASP A 193 4.70 -20.24 -6.31
C ASP A 193 5.42 -19.00 -5.77
N LEU A 194 5.03 -17.85 -6.30
CA LEU A 194 5.37 -16.53 -5.77
C LEU A 194 4.10 -15.86 -5.24
N MET A 195 4.06 -15.58 -3.94
CA MET A 195 2.93 -14.92 -3.28
C MET A 195 3.11 -13.41 -3.18
N THR A 196 2.00 -12.68 -3.07
CA THR A 196 2.00 -11.25 -2.75
C THR A 196 0.63 -10.81 -2.22
N TYR A 197 0.58 -9.65 -1.58
CA TYR A 197 -0.66 -9.05 -1.07
C TYR A 197 -0.91 -7.69 -1.72
N ALA A 198 -2.16 -7.42 -2.05
CA ALA A 198 -2.63 -6.09 -2.46
C ALA A 198 -3.56 -5.52 -1.38
N ASP A 199 -3.21 -4.36 -0.84
CA ASP A 199 -4.06 -3.62 0.10
C ASP A 199 -5.33 -3.14 -0.60
N ARG A 200 -6.49 -3.53 -0.07
CA ARG A 200 -7.80 -3.22 -0.68
C ARG A 200 -8.12 -1.74 -0.60
N ASP A 201 -7.53 -0.99 0.32
CA ASP A 201 -7.69 0.47 0.36
C ASP A 201 -7.15 1.13 -0.92
N TRP A 202 -6.24 0.46 -1.64
CA TRP A 202 -5.52 1.03 -2.78
C TRP A 202 -5.66 0.26 -4.09
N SER A 203 -6.25 -0.94 -4.08
CA SER A 203 -6.20 -1.83 -5.23
C SER A 203 -7.35 -2.84 -5.25
N LEU A 204 -7.91 -3.03 -6.44
CA LEU A 204 -8.81 -4.14 -6.76
C LEU A 204 -8.06 -5.33 -7.40
N GLY A 205 -6.72 -5.34 -7.38
CA GLY A 205 -5.92 -6.47 -7.82
C GLY A 205 -5.71 -6.62 -9.34
N LYS A 206 -6.38 -5.80 -10.16
CA LYS A 206 -6.33 -5.82 -11.64
C LYS A 206 -4.93 -5.95 -12.25
N GLY A 207 -3.92 -5.34 -11.63
CA GLY A 207 -2.53 -5.42 -12.08
C GLY A 207 -1.94 -6.83 -11.96
N TYR A 208 -2.23 -7.53 -10.86
CA TYR A 208 -1.80 -8.90 -10.61
C TYR A 208 -2.54 -9.89 -11.51
N ASP A 209 -3.85 -9.71 -11.69
CA ASP A 209 -4.67 -10.56 -12.59
C ASP A 209 -4.09 -10.56 -14.02
N LYS A 210 -3.77 -9.37 -14.56
CA LYS A 210 -3.17 -9.22 -15.89
C LYS A 210 -1.80 -9.86 -16.04
N MET A 211 -1.06 -10.03 -14.94
CA MET A 211 0.26 -10.68 -14.94
C MET A 211 0.17 -12.20 -14.75
N GLY A 212 -1.03 -12.76 -14.59
CA GLY A 212 -1.22 -14.20 -14.41
C GLY A 212 -1.21 -14.68 -12.97
N PHE A 213 -1.18 -13.78 -11.98
CA PHE A 213 -1.44 -14.18 -10.59
C PHE A 213 -2.90 -14.63 -10.44
N LYS A 214 -3.11 -15.58 -9.53
CA LYS A 214 -4.43 -16.08 -9.13
C LYS A 214 -4.77 -15.54 -7.76
N LEU A 215 -5.93 -14.89 -7.63
CA LEU A 215 -6.48 -14.51 -6.34
C LEU A 215 -6.84 -15.80 -5.58
N THR A 216 -6.23 -16.00 -4.42
CA THR A 216 -6.46 -17.22 -3.60
C THR A 216 -7.25 -16.96 -2.34
N GLU A 217 -7.19 -15.74 -1.81
CA GLU A 217 -7.82 -15.41 -0.54
C GLU A 217 -8.10 -13.91 -0.47
N THR A 218 -9.24 -13.54 0.12
CA THR A 218 -9.49 -12.17 0.59
C THR A 218 -9.30 -12.16 2.10
N VAL A 219 -8.19 -11.58 2.55
CA VAL A 219 -7.84 -11.45 3.96
C VAL A 219 -8.70 -10.38 4.60
N LYS A 220 -9.21 -10.67 5.81
CA LYS A 220 -10.07 -9.76 6.58
C LYS A 220 -9.39 -8.42 6.88
N PRO A 221 -10.17 -7.36 7.16
CA PRO A 221 -9.67 -6.08 7.69
C PRO A 221 -8.64 -6.24 8.79
N MET A 222 -7.61 -5.42 8.73
CA MET A 222 -6.56 -5.32 9.74
C MET A 222 -6.72 -4.01 10.50
N PHE A 223 -6.61 -4.08 11.82
CA PHE A 223 -6.71 -2.94 12.72
C PHE A 223 -5.32 -2.49 13.16
N PHE A 224 -5.17 -1.18 13.33
CA PHE A 224 -3.95 -0.49 13.73
C PHE A 224 -4.29 0.58 14.76
N TYR A 225 -3.30 0.95 15.56
CA TYR A 225 -3.36 2.14 16.39
C TYR A 225 -2.46 3.19 15.76
N SER A 226 -3.05 4.29 15.29
CA SER A 226 -2.32 5.45 14.77
C SER A 226 -2.03 6.42 15.92
N ASN A 227 -0.76 6.72 16.16
CA ASN A 227 -0.37 7.71 17.16
C ASN A 227 -0.73 9.11 16.63
N MET A 228 -1.62 9.84 17.31
CA MET A 228 -2.19 11.11 16.82
C MET A 228 -1.17 12.25 16.70
N GLN A 229 -0.01 12.14 17.36
CA GLN A 229 1.06 13.13 17.29
C GLN A 229 1.99 12.88 16.10
N THR A 230 2.30 11.62 15.80
CA THR A 230 3.28 11.23 14.76
C THR A 230 2.62 10.73 13.47
N GLY A 231 1.34 10.35 13.53
CA GLY A 231 0.60 9.64 12.48
C GLY A 231 1.17 8.27 12.12
N ILE A 232 2.02 7.68 12.97
CA ILE A 232 2.58 6.35 12.75
C ILE A 232 1.56 5.31 13.20
N ARG A 233 1.27 4.36 12.31
CA ARG A 233 0.43 3.20 12.59
C ARG A 233 1.23 2.05 13.18
N TYR A 234 0.68 1.44 14.22
CA TYR A 234 1.19 0.23 14.84
C TYR A 234 0.15 -0.88 14.80
N LEU A 235 0.60 -2.10 14.52
CA LEU A 235 -0.20 -3.29 14.83
C LEU A 235 -0.24 -3.47 16.34
N VAL A 236 -1.30 -4.09 16.86
CA VAL A 236 -1.45 -4.38 18.29
C VAL A 236 -0.24 -5.12 18.88
N ASN A 237 0.37 -6.02 18.10
CA ASN A 237 1.56 -6.78 18.51
C ASN A 237 2.90 -6.08 18.19
N LYS A 238 2.85 -4.82 17.76
CA LYS A 238 4.00 -3.99 17.41
C LYS A 238 3.94 -2.60 18.06
N ILE A 239 3.10 -2.43 19.07
CA ILE A 239 3.09 -1.22 19.90
C ILE A 239 4.48 -1.05 20.54
N PRO A 240 5.02 0.18 20.64
CA PRO A 240 6.31 0.42 21.27
C PRO A 240 6.38 -0.15 22.67
N GLN A 241 7.53 -0.75 23.02
CA GLN A 241 7.73 -1.42 24.31
C GLN A 241 7.53 -0.48 25.49
N GLU A 242 7.97 0.77 25.37
CA GLU A 242 7.79 1.82 26.40
C GLU A 242 6.30 2.01 26.73
N THR A 243 5.45 2.15 25.72
CA THR A 243 3.98 2.26 25.87
C THR A 243 3.37 1.00 26.48
N LEU A 244 3.87 -0.20 26.14
CA LEU A 244 3.39 -1.45 26.74
C LEU A 244 3.78 -1.56 28.22
N CYS A 245 4.97 -1.10 28.60
CA CYS A 245 5.38 -1.07 30.00
C CYS A 245 4.52 -0.11 30.84
N GLU A 246 4.16 1.06 30.30
CA GLU A 246 3.24 1.99 30.95
C GLU A 246 1.84 1.38 31.13
N PHE A 247 1.35 0.68 30.10
CA PHE A 247 0.08 -0.06 30.15
C PHE A 247 0.06 -1.14 31.25
N GLU A 248 1.16 -1.89 31.42
CA GLU A 248 1.27 -2.94 32.44
C GLU A 248 1.28 -2.38 33.88
N GLN A 249 1.70 -1.13 34.06
CA GLN A 249 1.80 -0.47 35.37
C GLN A 249 0.44 0.03 35.90
N GLN A 250 -0.45 0.50 35.02
CA GLN A 250 -1.71 1.13 35.44
C GLN A 250 -2.79 0.15 35.93
N LYS A 251 -2.77 -1.12 35.49
CA LYS A 251 -3.61 -2.26 35.94
C LYS A 251 -5.14 -2.07 35.98
N THR A 252 -5.67 -1.02 35.37
CA THR A 252 -7.08 -0.60 35.45
C THR A 252 -7.77 -0.71 34.09
N LEU A 253 -7.23 -0.06 33.07
CA LEU A 253 -7.75 0.00 31.72
C LEU A 253 -7.38 -1.25 30.91
N THR A 254 -8.18 -1.55 29.90
CA THR A 254 -7.79 -2.45 28.80
C THR A 254 -6.75 -1.78 27.91
N LEU A 255 -6.02 -2.55 27.10
CA LEU A 255 -5.01 -1.98 26.18
C LEU A 255 -5.64 -0.99 25.21
N HIS A 256 -6.86 -1.26 24.73
CA HIS A 256 -7.57 -0.36 23.83
C HIS A 256 -7.85 0.98 24.52
N GLU A 257 -8.49 0.97 25.69
CA GLU A 257 -8.81 2.19 26.44
C GLU A 257 -7.54 2.98 26.79
N PHE A 258 -6.50 2.30 27.25
CA PHE A 258 -5.21 2.92 27.54
C PHE A 258 -4.60 3.62 26.32
N LEU A 259 -4.62 2.98 25.15
CA LEU A 259 -4.08 3.57 23.93
C LEU A 259 -4.89 4.80 23.50
N ILE A 260 -6.22 4.74 23.59
CA ILE A 260 -7.08 5.90 23.29
C ILE A 260 -6.77 7.08 24.23
N GLU A 261 -6.67 6.82 25.54
CA GLU A 261 -6.33 7.85 26.53
C GLU A 261 -4.93 8.43 26.32
N ASN A 262 -4.00 7.65 25.76
CA ASN A 262 -2.62 8.06 25.47
C ASN A 262 -2.42 8.54 24.03
N GLY A 263 -3.48 9.04 23.39
CA GLY A 263 -3.39 9.75 22.11
C GLY A 263 -3.15 8.85 20.92
N TYR A 264 -3.56 7.58 20.98
CA TYR A 264 -3.71 6.74 19.81
C TYR A 264 -5.16 6.73 19.34
N GLN A 265 -5.36 6.51 18.05
CA GLN A 265 -6.66 6.31 17.45
C GLN A 265 -6.67 4.98 16.71
N GLU A 266 -7.71 4.17 16.94
CA GLU A 266 -7.88 2.94 16.18
C GLU A 266 -8.28 3.28 14.74
N VAL A 267 -7.55 2.71 13.79
CA VAL A 267 -7.80 2.80 12.36
C VAL A 267 -7.71 1.40 11.76
N PHE A 268 -8.16 1.23 10.53
CA PHE A 268 -8.14 -0.07 9.87
C PHE A 268 -7.93 0.06 8.37
N ASN A 269 -7.69 -1.06 7.71
CA ASN A 269 -7.84 -1.16 6.26
C ASN A 269 -9.05 -2.04 5.90
N THR A 270 -9.44 -2.05 4.64
CA THR A 270 -10.54 -2.87 4.12
C THR A 270 -10.15 -4.33 3.81
N GLY A 271 -9.01 -4.79 4.34
CA GLY A 271 -8.45 -6.11 4.13
C GLY A 271 -7.40 -6.14 3.01
N ASN A 272 -6.96 -7.34 2.64
CA ASN A 272 -5.95 -7.54 1.60
C ASN A 272 -6.37 -8.64 0.63
N LEU A 273 -5.99 -8.50 -0.63
CA LEU A 273 -6.13 -9.55 -1.64
C LEU A 273 -4.82 -10.34 -1.71
N LYS A 274 -4.88 -11.65 -1.45
CA LYS A 274 -3.73 -12.54 -1.52
C LYS A 274 -3.68 -13.22 -2.87
N TYR A 275 -2.52 -13.11 -3.50
CA TYR A 275 -2.27 -13.57 -4.85
C TYR A 275 -1.14 -14.60 -4.89
N LEU A 276 -1.30 -15.64 -5.71
CA LEU A 276 -0.25 -16.60 -6.04
C LEU A 276 0.04 -16.60 -7.54
N TYR A 277 1.30 -16.51 -7.92
CA TYR A 277 1.79 -16.77 -9.27
C TYR A 277 2.44 -18.15 -9.29
N TYR A 278 1.80 -19.10 -9.96
CA TYR A 278 2.33 -20.45 -10.15
C TYR A 278 3.33 -20.45 -11.31
N THR A 279 4.46 -21.11 -11.09
CA THR A 279 5.63 -21.09 -11.98
C THR A 279 5.77 -22.37 -12.78
#